data_AF-A0A5S9M1P2-F1
#
_entry.id   AF-A0A5S9M1P2-F1
#
_cell.length_a   1.000
_cell.length_b   1.000
_cell.length_c   1.000
_cell.angle_alpha   90.00
_cell.angle_beta   90.00
_cell.angle_gamma   90.00
#
_symmetry.space_group_name_H-M   'P 1'
#
loop_
_entity.id
_entity.type
_entity.pdbx_description
1 polymer ?
#
loop_
_entity_poly.entity_id
_entity_poly.type
_entity_poly.pdbx_seq_one_letter_code
_entity_poly.pdbx_strand_id
1 'polypeptide(L)'
;MRSPSVYFSGKVDKNGKKGFTATVIPNRGAWLEYETDAKDVVYVRIDRTRKLPVTVLLRALGFSSDQEILDLIGENEYLRNTLEKRQYRECR
;
A
#
# COMPACT_ATOMS: atom_id res chain seq x y z
N MET A 1 -20.61 -13.51 5.17
CA MET A 1 -19.18 -13.55 4.78
C MET A 1 -19.03 -12.90 3.42
N ARG A 2 -17.89 -12.26 3.11
CA ARG A 2 -17.67 -11.63 1.78
C ARG A 2 -17.17 -12.67 0.80
N SER A 3 -17.61 -12.59 -0.46
CA SER A 3 -17.15 -13.47 -1.52
C SER A 3 -15.67 -13.23 -1.83
N PRO A 4 -14.91 -14.26 -2.25
CA PRO A 4 -13.53 -14.07 -2.71
C PRO A 4 -13.51 -13.11 -3.91
N SER A 5 -12.99 -11.91 -3.70
CA SER A 5 -12.94 -10.86 -4.71
C SER A 5 -12.03 -9.72 -4.27
N VAL A 6 -11.78 -8.79 -5.18
CA VAL A 6 -11.14 -7.52 -4.90
C VAL A 6 -12.20 -6.44 -4.76
N TYR A 7 -12.22 -5.79 -3.61
CA TYR A 7 -13.15 -4.73 -3.28
C TYR A 7 -12.43 -3.39 -3.26
N PHE A 8 -12.92 -2.43 -4.05
CA PHE A 8 -12.39 -1.07 -4.06
C PHE A 8 -13.37 -0.13 -3.35
N SER A 9 -12.84 0.81 -2.57
CA SER A 9 -13.61 1.83 -1.87
C SER A 9 -12.88 3.17 -1.99
N GLY A 10 -13.58 4.18 -2.49
CA GLY A 10 -13.13 5.58 -2.41
C GLY A 10 -13.80 6.25 -1.21
N LYS A 11 -13.03 6.93 -0.37
CA LYS A 11 -13.55 7.79 0.70
C LYS A 11 -12.98 9.18 0.52
N VAL A 12 -13.82 10.19 0.70
CA VAL A 12 -13.37 11.58 0.74
C VAL A 12 -13.22 11.96 2.21
N ASP A 13 -12.01 12.34 2.60
CA ASP A 13 -11.76 12.85 3.96
C ASP A 13 -12.43 14.22 4.13
N LYS A 14 -12.65 14.65 5.37
CA LYS A 14 -13.20 15.97 5.72
C LYS A 14 -12.37 17.13 5.13
N ASN A 15 -11.09 16.88 4.87
CA ASN A 15 -10.18 17.82 4.22
C ASN A 15 -10.31 17.86 2.68
N GLY A 16 -11.31 17.19 2.10
CA GLY A 16 -11.57 17.17 0.65
C GLY A 16 -10.65 16.23 -0.14
N LYS A 17 -9.74 15.52 0.53
CA LYS A 17 -8.80 14.61 -0.13
C LYS A 17 -9.44 13.24 -0.38
N LYS A 18 -9.27 12.72 -1.60
CA LYS A 18 -9.77 11.39 -1.99
C LYS A 18 -8.79 10.32 -1.53
N GLY A 19 -9.18 9.54 -0.54
CA GLY A 19 -8.49 8.32 -0.13
C GLY A 19 -9.07 7.11 -0.87
N PHE A 20 -8.19 6.21 -1.29
CA PHE A 20 -8.58 4.94 -1.90
C PHE A 20 -8.16 3.78 -1.01
N THR A 21 -9.04 2.79 -0.89
CA THR A 21 -8.81 1.56 -0.16
C THR A 21 -9.14 0.38 -1.08
N ALA A 22 -8.29 -0.62 -1.12
CA ALA A 22 -8.56 -1.87 -1.82
C ALA A 22 -8.40 -3.05 -0.86
N THR A 23 -9.37 -3.95 -0.82
CA THR A 23 -9.34 -5.15 0.00
C THR A 23 -9.41 -6.38 -0.89
N VAL A 24 -8.35 -7.18 -0.88
CA VAL A 24 -8.27 -8.45 -1.58
C VAL A 24 -8.58 -9.56 -0.58
N ILE A 25 -9.71 -10.24 -0.80
CA ILE A 25 -10.17 -11.34 0.04
C ILE A 25 -9.96 -12.65 -0.72
N PRO A 26 -9.00 -13.50 -0.31
CA PRO A 26 -8.82 -14.81 -0.93
C PRO A 26 -9.86 -15.81 -0.42
N ASN A 27 -10.07 -16.91 -1.17
CA ASN A 27 -10.89 -18.03 -0.71
C ASN A 27 -10.24 -18.78 0.46
N ARG A 28 -8.90 -18.84 0.48
CA ARG A 28 -8.08 -19.37 1.58
C ARG A 28 -6.79 -18.56 1.69
N GLY A 29 -6.40 -18.17 2.90
CA GLY A 29 -5.15 -17.45 3.17
C GLY A 29 -5.32 -16.06 3.77
N ALA A 30 -4.25 -15.28 3.72
CA ALA A 30 -4.16 -13.96 4.35
C ALA A 30 -4.88 -12.88 3.53
N TRP A 31 -5.55 -11.96 4.24
CA TRP A 31 -6.19 -10.80 3.62
C TRP A 31 -5.15 -9.74 3.29
N LEU A 32 -5.27 -9.14 2.11
CA LEU A 32 -4.42 -8.02 1.69
C LEU A 32 -5.27 -6.77 1.61
N GLU A 33 -4.93 -5.78 2.44
CA GLU A 33 -5.62 -4.49 2.48
C GLU A 33 -4.64 -3.39 2.08
N TYR A 34 -5.00 -2.63 1.07
CA TYR A 34 -4.26 -1.46 0.60
C TYR A 34 -5.02 -0.19 1.00
N GLU A 35 -4.31 0.81 1.48
CA GLU A 35 -4.88 2.08 1.93
C GLU A 35 -3.98 3.24 1.50
N THR A 36 -4.60 4.32 1.02
CA THR A 36 -3.90 5.57 0.73
C THR A 36 -4.18 6.58 1.85
N ASP A 37 -3.11 7.11 2.44
CA ASP A 37 -3.17 8.11 3.51
C ASP A 37 -3.36 9.54 2.94
N ALA A 38 -3.77 10.47 3.81
CA ALA A 38 -3.93 11.89 3.45
C ALA A 38 -2.62 12.58 3.05
N LYS A 39 -1.47 11.93 3.24
CA LYS A 39 -0.15 12.36 2.80
C LYS A 39 0.30 11.73 1.47
N ASP A 40 -0.63 11.15 0.71
CA ASP A 40 -0.34 10.46 -0.55
C ASP A 40 0.67 9.32 -0.38
N VAL A 41 0.57 8.61 0.75
CA VAL A 41 1.42 7.43 1.02
C VAL A 41 0.56 6.19 0.93
N VAL A 42 1.09 5.18 0.23
CA VAL A 42 0.43 3.89 0.05
C VAL A 42 0.90 2.90 1.10
N TYR A 43 -0.07 2.38 1.84
CA TYR A 43 0.11 1.36 2.86
C TYR A 43 -0.50 0.04 2.44
N VAL A 44 0.11 -1.04 2.92
CA VAL A 44 -0.41 -2.39 2.86
C VAL A 44 -0.52 -2.97 4.26
N ARG A 45 -1.56 -3.76 4.49
CA ARG A 45 -1.76 -4.58 5.67
C ARG A 45 -1.96 -6.02 5.21
N ILE A 46 -1.19 -6.92 5.81
CA ILE A 46 -1.25 -8.35 5.53
C ILE A 46 -1.89 -8.99 6.75
N ASP A 47 -2.98 -9.72 6.59
CA ASP A 47 -3.67 -10.44 7.67
C ASP A 47 -4.02 -9.57 8.89
N ARG A 48 -4.53 -8.35 8.64
CA ARG A 48 -4.91 -7.37 9.68
C ARG A 48 -3.78 -6.92 10.62
N THR A 49 -2.52 -7.15 10.23
CA THR A 49 -1.34 -6.68 10.97
C THR A 49 -1.15 -5.15 10.87
N ARG A 50 0.00 -4.67 11.36
CA ARG A 50 0.40 -3.26 11.31
C ARG A 50 0.50 -2.76 9.86
N LYS A 51 0.25 -1.47 9.65
CA LYS A 51 0.44 -0.81 8.36
C LYS A 51 1.93 -0.82 7.99
N LEU A 52 2.25 -1.39 6.84
CA LEU A 52 3.57 -1.37 6.22
C LEU A 52 3.50 -0.52 4.95
N PRO A 53 4.55 0.24 4.60
CA PRO A 53 4.60 0.90 3.30
C PRO A 53 4.65 -0.15 2.19
N VAL A 54 3.97 0.11 1.05
CA VAL A 54 3.89 -0.85 -0.06
C VAL A 54 5.28 -1.27 -0.59
N THR A 55 6.27 -0.40 -0.46
CA THR A 55 7.66 -0.63 -0.85
C THR A 55 8.32 -1.78 -0.10
N VAL A 56 7.90 -2.09 1.14
CA VAL A 56 8.39 -3.26 1.89
C VAL A 56 7.88 -4.56 1.27
N LEU A 57 6.62 -4.59 0.83
CA LEU A 57 6.05 -5.75 0.15
C LEU A 57 6.76 -6.00 -1.19
N LEU A 58 6.99 -4.94 -1.98
CA LEU A 58 7.69 -5.06 -3.27
C LEU A 58 9.12 -5.60 -3.12
N ARG A 59 9.84 -5.14 -2.08
CA ARG A 59 11.17 -5.68 -1.75
C ARG A 59 11.12 -7.14 -1.32
N ALA A 60 10.11 -7.54 -0.54
CA ALA A 60 9.90 -8.93 -0.18
C ALA A 60 9.56 -9.84 -1.38
N LEU A 61 8.99 -9.28 -2.45
CA LEU A 61 8.70 -9.98 -3.71
C LEU A 61 9.91 -10.08 -4.65
N GLY A 62 11.01 -9.39 -4.35
CA GLY A 62 12.26 -9.48 -5.11
C GLY A 62 12.74 -8.19 -5.77
N PHE A 63 11.98 -7.10 -5.71
CA PHE A 63 12.39 -5.81 -6.28
C PHE A 63 13.29 -5.06 -5.29
N SER A 64 14.60 -5.13 -5.51
CA SER A 64 15.60 -4.69 -4.52
C SER A 64 15.98 -3.22 -4.69
N SER A 65 15.95 -2.72 -5.92
CA SER A 65 16.27 -1.33 -6.24
C SER A 65 15.01 -0.46 -6.32
N ASP A 66 15.13 0.79 -5.87
CA ASP A 66 14.06 1.78 -6.02
C ASP A 66 13.78 2.06 -7.50
N GLN A 67 14.80 1.96 -8.36
CA GLN A 67 14.65 2.12 -9.81
C GLN A 67 13.79 1.01 -10.42
N GLU A 68 13.94 -0.25 -9.98
CA GLU A 68 13.11 -1.36 -10.45
C GLU A 68 11.65 -1.19 -10.06
N ILE A 69 11.42 -0.69 -8.84
CA ILE A 69 10.08 -0.40 -8.32
C ILE A 69 9.43 0.74 -9.12
N LEU A 70 10.19 1.77 -9.48
CA LEU A 70 9.74 2.89 -10.31
C LEU A 70 9.45 2.45 -11.74
N ASP A 71 10.28 1.60 -12.33
CA ASP A 71 10.08 1.07 -13.68
C ASP A 71 8.83 0.16 -13.76
N LEU A 72 8.60 -0.66 -12.73
CA LEU A 72 7.47 -1.58 -12.67
C LEU A 72 6.11 -0.87 -12.58
N ILE A 73 6.00 0.15 -11.74
CA ILE A 73 4.72 0.80 -11.39
C ILE A 73 4.54 2.13 -12.16
N GLY A 74 5.63 2.70 -12.64
CA GLY A 74 5.70 4.03 -13.23
C GLY A 74 6.00 5.11 -12.18
N GLU A 75 6.51 6.25 -12.66
CA GLU A 75 6.74 7.42 -11.82
C GLU A 75 5.42 8.02 -11.37
N ASN A 76 5.13 7.90 -10.08
CA ASN A 76 3.94 8.45 -9.47
C ASN A 76 4.27 9.13 -8.13
N GLU A 77 3.61 10.25 -7.85
CA GLU A 77 3.75 11.01 -6.61
C GLU A 77 3.48 10.13 -5.37
N TYR A 78 2.48 9.24 -5.45
CA TYR A 78 2.15 8.31 -4.36
C TYR A 78 3.32 7.38 -4.02
N LEU A 79 4.04 6.91 -5.04
CA LEU A 79 5.15 5.97 -4.88
C LEU A 79 6.39 6.68 -4.34
N ARG A 80 6.68 7.88 -4.84
CA ARG A 80 7.79 8.72 -4.39
C ARG A 80 7.65 9.08 -2.90
N ASN A 81 6.48 9.54 -2.48
CA ASN A 81 6.19 9.85 -1.08
C ASN A 81 6.31 8.60 -0.18
N THR A 82 5.99 7.42 -0.71
CA THR A 82 6.11 6.16 0.04
C THR A 82 7.56 5.68 0.17
N LEU A 83 8.39 5.90 -0.86
CA LEU A 83 9.84 5.63 -0.82
C LEU A 83 10.52 6.52 0.21
N GLU A 84 10.24 7.83 0.20
CA GLU A 84 10.81 8.79 1.16
C GLU A 84 10.42 8.47 2.62
N LYS A 85 9.18 8.02 2.86
CA LYS A 85 8.71 7.69 4.21
C LYS A 85 9.33 6.41 4.79
N ARG A 86 9.89 5.52 3.95
CA ARG A 86 10.56 4.29 4.40
C ARG A 86 11.75 4.59 5.32
N GLN A 87 12.48 5.67 5.05
CA GLN A 87 13.76 5.98 5.67
C GLN A 87 13.68 6.22 7.19
N TYR A 88 12.48 6.43 7.75
CA TYR A 88 12.29 6.77 9.16
C TYR A 88 12.02 5.59 10.11
N ARG A 89 11.95 4.34 9.65
CA ARG A 89 11.56 3.18 10.51
C ARG A 89 12.63 2.13 10.78
N GLU A 90 13.87 2.33 10.35
CA GLU A 90 14.99 1.41 10.63
C GLU A 90 15.88 1.81 11.83
N CYS A 91 15.46 2.78 12.65
CA CYS A 91 16.12 3.07 13.94
C CYS A 91 15.15 2.92 15.11
N ARG A 92 14.84 1.69 15.52
CA ARG A 92 14.62 1.33 16.94
C ARG A 92 14.54 -0.17 17.15
#